data_AF-A0A9X8VKP1-F1
#
_entry.id   AF-A0A9X8VKP1-F1
#
_cell.length_a   1.000
_cell.length_b   1.000
_cell.length_c   1.000
_cell.angle_alpha   90.00
_cell.angle_beta   90.00
_cell.angle_gamma   90.00
#
_symmetry.space_group_name_H-M   'P 1'
#
loop_
_entity.id
_entity.type
_entity.pdbx_description
1 polymer ?
#
loop_
_entity_poly.entity_id
_entity_poly.type
_entity_poly.pdbx_seq_one_letter_code
_entity_poly.pdbx_strand_id
1 'polypeptide(L)'
;MLGLRQVHHIAIIGADYAASKHFYCDILGFTLLSEVYREERDSWKADLALNGQYTIELFSFPSPPARVSRPEACGLRHLAFSVDDIDRAIA
;
A
#
# COMPACT_ATOMS: atom_id res chain seq x y z
N MET A 1 14.48 -20.70 -13.01
CA MET A 1 14.12 -19.73 -11.96
C MET A 1 12.89 -18.96 -12.45
N LEU A 2 11.81 -18.85 -11.67
CA LEU A 2 10.61 -18.10 -12.07
C LEU A 2 11.03 -16.66 -12.38
N GLY A 3 10.83 -16.21 -13.62
CA GLY A 3 11.21 -14.88 -14.11
C GLY A 3 10.25 -13.80 -13.60
N LEU A 4 10.26 -13.57 -12.29
CA LEU A 4 9.48 -12.50 -11.66
C LEU A 4 10.12 -11.16 -12.02
N ARG A 5 9.34 -10.28 -12.66
CA ARG A 5 9.84 -8.99 -13.18
C ARG A 5 9.68 -7.85 -12.19
N GLN A 6 8.56 -7.80 -11.48
CA GLN A 6 8.24 -6.77 -10.48
C GLN A 6 7.01 -7.16 -9.67
N VAL A 7 6.82 -6.51 -8.53
CA VAL A 7 5.54 -6.54 -7.81
C VAL A 7 4.49 -5.83 -8.67
N HIS A 8 3.32 -6.44 -8.87
CA HIS A 8 2.23 -5.83 -9.64
C HIS A 8 1.51 -4.72 -8.84
N HIS A 9 1.15 -5.00 -7.59
CA HIS A 9 0.72 -4.01 -6.59
C HIS A 9 0.70 -4.63 -5.19
N ILE A 10 0.44 -3.78 -4.19
CA ILE A 10 0.33 -4.11 -2.77
C ILE A 10 -1.01 -3.59 -2.27
N ALA A 11 -1.87 -4.47 -1.78
CA ALA A 11 -3.11 -4.07 -1.15
C ALA A 11 -2.87 -3.65 0.31
N ILE A 12 -3.35 -2.45 0.67
CA ILE A 12 -3.23 -1.88 2.02
C ILE A 12 -4.61 -1.45 2.48
N ILE A 13 -4.95 -1.76 3.73
CA ILE A 13 -6.17 -1.27 4.37
C ILE A 13 -5.78 -0.14 5.32
N GLY A 14 -6.19 1.09 5.00
CA GLY A 14 -6.06 2.26 5.87
C GLY A 14 -7.27 2.37 6.81
N ALA A 15 -7.00 2.65 8.09
CA ALA A 15 -8.07 2.89 9.08
C ALA A 15 -8.78 4.22 8.84
N ASP A 16 -8.03 5.25 8.45
CA ASP A 16 -8.56 6.54 7.96
C ASP A 16 -8.13 6.70 6.50
N TYR A 17 -9.12 6.71 5.61
CA TYR A 17 -8.88 6.79 4.17
C TYR A 17 -8.26 8.13 3.76
N ALA A 18 -8.80 9.24 4.28
CA ALA A 18 -8.36 10.58 3.91
C ALA A 18 -6.93 10.82 4.37
N ALA A 19 -6.61 10.44 5.61
CA ALA A 19 -5.26 10.55 6.14
C ALA A 19 -4.27 9.65 5.37
N SER A 20 -4.69 8.42 5.02
CA SER A 20 -3.86 7.49 4.24
C SER A 20 -3.60 8.02 2.83
N LYS A 21 -4.63 8.53 2.14
CA LYS A 21 -4.52 9.12 0.80
C LYS A 21 -3.61 10.34 0.81
N HIS A 22 -3.77 11.24 1.79
CA HIS A 22 -2.89 12.39 1.98
C HIS A 22 -1.44 11.95 2.15
N PHE A 23 -1.18 10.95 2.99
CA PHE A 23 0.17 10.42 3.18
C PHE A 23 0.77 9.87 1.90
N TYR A 24 0.07 8.99 1.17
CA TYR A 24 0.63 8.40 -0.04
C TYR A 24 0.77 9.40 -1.18
N CYS A 25 -0.24 10.24 -1.43
CA CYS A 25 -0.24 11.15 -2.57
C CYS A 25 0.57 12.42 -2.29
N ASP A 26 0.29 13.10 -1.18
CA ASP A 26 0.83 14.45 -0.94
C ASP A 26 2.18 14.43 -0.23
N ILE A 27 2.43 13.45 0.64
CA ILE A 27 3.70 13.34 1.38
C ILE A 27 4.70 12.48 0.61
N LEU A 28 4.31 11.28 0.17
CA LEU A 28 5.20 10.36 -0.54
C LEU A 28 5.25 10.59 -2.07
N GLY A 29 4.35 11.41 -2.63
CA GLY A 29 4.35 11.75 -4.05
C GLY A 29 3.80 10.67 -4.98
N PHE A 30 2.97 9.74 -4.47
CA PHE A 30 2.28 8.80 -5.34
C PHE A 30 1.25 9.53 -6.19
N THR A 31 1.09 9.08 -7.43
CA THR A 31 0.02 9.54 -8.32
C THR A 31 -1.24 8.72 -8.09
N LEU A 32 -2.35 9.38 -7.80
CA LEU A 32 -3.68 8.76 -7.80
C LEU A 32 -4.10 8.46 -9.24
N LEU A 33 -4.15 7.17 -9.61
CA LEU A 33 -4.58 6.74 -10.94
C LEU A 33 -6.09 6.58 -11.04
N SER A 34 -6.71 6.03 -9.99
CA SER A 34 -8.17 5.83 -9.91
C SER A 34 -8.62 5.92 -8.45
N GLU A 35 -9.86 6.34 -8.25
CA GLU A 35 -10.50 6.38 -6.94
C GLU A 35 -11.99 6.08 -7.11
N VAL A 36 -12.49 5.12 -6.32
CA VAL A 36 -13.89 4.71 -6.38
C VAL A 36 -14.41 4.44 -4.98
N TYR A 37 -15.58 5.02 -4.69
CA TYR A 37 -16.40 4.62 -3.56
C TYR A 37 -17.24 3.40 -3.93
N ARG A 38 -17.19 2.36 -3.09
CA ARG A 38 -17.88 1.09 -3.28
C ARG A 38 -19.06 1.03 -2.32
N GLU A 39 -20.22 1.48 -2.79
CA GLU A 39 -21.45 1.61 -1.98
C GLU A 39 -21.81 0.33 -1.22
N GLU A 40 -21.77 -0.82 -1.89
CA GLU A 40 -22.12 -2.12 -1.30
C GLU A 40 -21.24 -2.52 -0.09
N ARG A 41 -20.04 -1.95 0.01
CA ARG A 41 -19.05 -2.27 1.05
C ARG A 41 -18.72 -1.10 1.95
N ASP A 42 -19.38 0.05 1.77
CA ASP A 42 -19.10 1.31 2.46
C ASP A 42 -17.59 1.57 2.58
N SER A 43 -16.91 1.57 1.43
CA SER A 43 -15.46 1.58 1.39
C SER A 43 -14.91 2.28 0.17
N TRP A 44 -13.72 2.84 0.31
CA TRP A 44 -12.96 3.40 -0.80
C TRP A 44 -11.93 2.40 -1.33
N LYS A 45 -11.62 2.52 -2.63
CA LYS A 45 -10.47 1.92 -3.30
C LYS A 45 -9.76 3.02 -4.08
N ALA A 46 -8.46 3.20 -3.86
CA ALA A 46 -7.60 4.02 -4.70
C ALA A 46 -6.45 3.20 -5.27
N ASP A 47 -6.18 3.42 -6.55
CA ASP A 47 -5.04 2.84 -7.26
C ASP A 47 -3.94 3.89 -7.33
N LEU A 48 -2.79 3.59 -6.73
CA LEU A 48 -1.69 4.53 -6.56
C LEU A 48 -0.45 4.05 -7.31
N ALA A 49 0.16 4.96 -8.06
CA ALA A 49 1.43 4.73 -8.74
C ALA A 49 2.57 5.49 -8.09
N LEU A 50 3.75 4.87 -8.02
CA LEU A 50 5.01 5.54 -7.68
C LEU A 50 5.83 5.67 -8.95
N ASN A 51 6.26 6.89 -9.30
CA ASN A 51 7.02 7.16 -10.52
C ASN A 51 6.38 6.57 -11.80
N GLY A 52 5.05 6.65 -11.90
CA GLY A 52 4.29 6.10 -13.03
C GLY A 52 4.07 4.58 -13.00
N GLN A 53 4.66 3.86 -12.05
CA GLN A 53 4.46 2.42 -11.88
C GLN A 53 3.37 2.16 -10.85
N TYR A 54 2.30 1.47 -11.28
CA TYR A 54 1.24 1.01 -10.38
C TYR A 54 1.83 0.14 -9.26
N THR A 55 1.55 0.52 -8.00
CA THR A 55 2.24 -0.06 -6.84
C THR A 55 1.32 -0.33 -5.65
N ILE A 56 0.35 0.54 -5.34
CA ILE A 56 -0.51 0.37 -4.14
C ILE A 56 -1.98 0.37 -4.52
N GLU A 57 -2.73 -0.58 -3.97
CA GLU A 57 -4.18 -0.51 -3.84
C GLU A 57 -4.52 -0.12 -2.40
N LEU A 58 -5.00 1.11 -2.21
CA LEU A 58 -5.40 1.62 -0.91
C LEU A 58 -6.89 1.41 -0.71
N PHE A 59 -7.25 0.60 0.27
CA PHE A 59 -8.62 0.35 0.68
C PHE A 59 -8.94 1.00 2.02
N SER A 60 -10.21 1.32 2.23
CA SER A 60 -10.77 1.55 3.57
C SER A 60 -11.92 0.59 3.84
N PHE A 61 -12.31 0.47 5.10
CA PHE A 61 -13.56 -0.17 5.52
C PHE A 61 -14.11 0.62 6.71
N PRO A 62 -15.40 0.49 7.06
CA PRO A 62 -15.99 1.28 8.15
C PRO A 62 -15.38 0.97 9.52
N SER A 63 -14.96 -0.28 9.73
CA SER A 63 -14.36 -0.73 10.99
C SER A 63 -13.37 -1.87 10.75
N PRO A 64 -12.21 -1.59 10.10
CA PRO A 64 -11.19 -2.60 9.89
C PRO A 64 -10.60 -3.04 11.25
N PRO A 65 -10.29 -4.32 11.44
CA PRO A 65 -9.63 -4.76 12.66
C PRO A 65 -8.27 -4.06 12.80
N ALA A 66 -7.94 -3.63 14.01
CA ALA A 66 -6.64 -3.04 14.28
C ALA A 66 -5.52 -4.03 13.92
N ARG A 67 -4.44 -3.53 13.31
CA ARG A 67 -3.27 -4.36 13.00
C ARG A 67 -2.65 -4.85 14.32
N VAL A 68 -2.67 -6.15 14.53
CA VAL A 68 -1.99 -6.77 15.68
C VAL A 68 -0.50 -6.49 15.54
N SER A 69 0.06 -5.79 16.53
CA SER A 69 1.49 -5.48 16.53
C SER A 69 2.31 -6.57 17.24
N ARG A 70 1.74 -7.20 18.29
CA ARG A 70 2.31 -8.36 18.97
C ARG A 70 1.20 -9.24 19.61
N PRO A 71 1.33 -10.58 19.59
CA PRO A 71 2.23 -11.33 18.71
C PRO A 71 1.84 -11.11 17.24
N GLU A 72 2.78 -11.25 16.33
CA GLU A 72 2.50 -11.01 14.91
C GLU A 72 1.62 -12.11 14.34
N ALA A 73 0.63 -11.73 13.55
CA ALA A 73 -0.22 -12.66 12.83
C ALA A 73 0.50 -13.26 11.63
N CYS A 74 0.18 -14.50 11.28
CA CYS A 74 0.62 -15.13 10.03
C CYS A 74 0.00 -14.38 8.84
N GLY A 75 0.83 -13.92 7.89
CA GLY A 75 0.40 -13.10 6.75
C GLY A 75 1.42 -12.02 6.40
N LEU A 76 1.02 -10.99 5.67
CA LEU A 76 1.94 -9.93 5.21
C LEU A 76 2.28 -8.97 6.36
N ARG A 77 3.55 -9.01 6.77
CA ARG A 77 4.09 -8.26 7.92
C ARG A 77 4.81 -6.97 7.50
N HIS A 78 5.50 -6.98 6.35
CA HIS A 78 6.00 -5.82 5.60
C HIS A 78 6.26 -6.22 4.14
N LEU A 79 6.43 -5.23 3.26
CA LEU A 79 6.90 -5.40 1.89
C LEU A 79 8.00 -4.38 1.61
N ALA A 80 9.03 -4.82 0.89
CA ALA A 80 10.27 -4.09 0.65
C ALA A 80 10.66 -4.13 -0.84
N PHE A 81 11.48 -3.17 -1.23
CA PHE A 81 11.91 -2.92 -2.61
C PHE A 81 13.43 -2.92 -2.74
N SER A 82 13.89 -3.00 -3.99
CA SER A 82 15.30 -2.98 -4.35
C SER A 82 15.95 -1.62 -4.11
N VAL A 83 17.24 -1.68 -3.79
CA VAL A 83 18.17 -0.56 -3.62
C VAL A 83 19.42 -0.85 -4.45
N ASP A 84 20.15 0.18 -4.85
CA ASP A 84 21.32 0.03 -5.71
C ASP A 84 22.55 -0.56 -4.98
N ASP A 85 22.65 -0.38 -3.66
CA ASP A 85 23.71 -0.95 -2.82
C ASP A 85 23.17 -1.27 -1.42
N ILE A 86 23.40 -2.51 -0.96
CA ILE A 86 22.89 -3.00 0.31
C ILE A 86 23.69 -2.48 1.50
N ASP A 87 25.01 -2.38 1.52
CA ASP A 87 25.75 -1.83 2.67
C ASP A 87 25.51 -0.33 2.81
N ARG A 88 25.22 0.36 1.71
CA ARG A 88 24.63 1.71 1.74
C ARG A 88 23.18 1.74 2.27
N ALA A 89 22.49 0.60 2.25
CA ALA A 89 21.10 0.44 2.70
C ALA A 89 20.92 -0.35 4.02
N ILE A 90 21.96 -1.02 4.53
CA ILE A 90 22.00 -1.83 5.77
C ILE A 90 23.10 -1.38 6.75
N ALA A 91 24.02 -0.48 6.38
CA ALA A 91 24.83 0.24 7.36
C ALA A 91 23.96 1.10 8.28
#